data_AF-A0A0R3MJP5-F1
#
_entry.id   AF-A0A0R3MJP5-F1
#
_cell.length_a   1.000
_cell.length_b   1.000
_cell.length_c   1.000
_cell.angle_alpha   90.00
_cell.angle_beta   90.00
_cell.angle_gamma   90.00
#
_symmetry.space_group_name_H-M   'P 1'
#
loop_
_entity.id
_entity.type
_entity.pdbx_description
1 polymer ?
#
loop_
_entity_poly.entity_id
_entity_poly.type
_entity_poly.pdbx_seq_one_letter_code
_entity_poly.pdbx_strand_id
1 'polypeptide(L)'
;MAFRHREPIAAALLAALPRSAVSLGTSLKTDLMQRIGRIEKHFNYLSRGLDGRAPPAATLENLQFAYDHNSALRRKSGENIWIPWDAPFMQGHKTRLMATWKRRYSTVPIVKWRQKANLIGKETNWLRAAAAHDDLGRQMDYLDVAITEALSEFDGWVQQQIDRARGK
;
A
#
# COMPACT_ATOMS: atom_id res chain seq x y z
N MET A 1 3.70 -33.47 -58.98
CA MET A 1 4.32 -33.71 -57.66
C MET A 1 3.65 -32.80 -56.65
N ALA A 2 2.89 -33.37 -55.73
CA ALA A 2 2.04 -32.63 -54.78
C ALA A 2 2.81 -32.37 -53.47
N PHE A 3 2.87 -31.10 -53.06
CA PHE A 3 3.37 -30.69 -51.74
C PHE A 3 2.36 -31.12 -50.66
N ARG A 4 2.57 -32.30 -50.06
CA ARG A 4 1.98 -32.69 -48.77
C ARG A 4 3.10 -32.62 -47.72
N HIS A 5 2.77 -32.26 -46.47
CA HIS A 5 3.63 -32.20 -45.26
C HIS A 5 3.96 -30.82 -44.66
N ARG A 6 3.17 -29.76 -44.85
CA ARG A 6 3.32 -28.52 -44.03
C ARG A 6 2.48 -28.48 -42.74
N GLU A 7 1.48 -29.33 -42.59
CA GLU A 7 0.65 -29.40 -41.37
C GLU A 7 1.35 -29.89 -40.08
N PRO A 8 2.33 -30.84 -40.08
CA PRO A 8 2.81 -31.41 -38.82
C PRO A 8 3.66 -30.43 -38.00
N ILE A 9 4.35 -29.48 -38.65
CA ILE A 9 5.23 -28.52 -37.97
C ILE A 9 4.43 -27.42 -37.26
N ALA A 10 3.39 -26.89 -37.92
CA ALA A 10 2.54 -25.87 -37.31
C ALA A 10 1.79 -26.40 -36.07
N ALA A 11 1.28 -27.63 -36.16
CA ALA A 11 0.65 -28.31 -35.03
C ALA A 11 1.64 -28.61 -33.89
N ALA A 12 2.86 -29.04 -34.22
CA ALA A 12 3.92 -29.28 -33.22
C ALA A 12 4.38 -27.99 -32.53
N LEU A 13 4.49 -26.87 -33.26
CA LEU A 13 4.84 -25.57 -32.70
C LEU A 13 3.74 -25.03 -31.78
N LEU A 14 2.46 -25.16 -32.17
CA LEU A 14 1.32 -24.80 -31.31
C LEU A 14 1.24 -25.67 -30.05
N ALA A 15 1.57 -26.96 -30.14
CA ALA A 15 1.62 -27.88 -29.00
C ALA A 15 2.83 -27.65 -28.08
N ALA A 16 3.92 -27.10 -28.61
CA ALA A 16 5.12 -26.71 -27.87
C ALA A 16 5.01 -25.32 -27.22
N LEU A 17 3.98 -24.53 -27.57
CA LEU A 17 3.67 -23.32 -26.81
C LEU A 17 3.38 -23.72 -25.36
N PRO A 18 3.97 -23.03 -24.37
CA PRO A 18 3.74 -23.34 -22.97
C PRO A 18 2.24 -23.33 -22.67
N ARG A 19 1.73 -24.43 -22.11
CA ARG A 19 0.32 -24.60 -21.73
C ARG A 19 -0.05 -23.46 -20.77
N SER A 20 -0.82 -22.52 -21.30
CA SER A 20 -1.24 -21.25 -20.69
C SER A 20 -0.15 -20.59 -19.84
N ALA A 21 0.67 -19.76 -20.46
CA ALA A 21 1.28 -18.66 -19.72
C ALA A 21 0.18 -17.99 -18.90
N VAL A 22 0.35 -17.91 -17.58
CA VAL A 22 -0.57 -17.21 -16.68
C VAL A 22 -0.94 -15.90 -17.34
N SER A 23 -2.24 -15.66 -17.56
CA SER A 23 -2.66 -14.47 -18.31
C SER A 23 -2.07 -13.23 -17.61
N LEU A 24 -1.64 -12.24 -18.39
CA LEU A 24 -1.03 -11.03 -17.82
C LEU A 24 -1.91 -10.43 -16.72
N GLY A 25 -3.23 -10.35 -16.94
CA GLY A 25 -4.18 -9.92 -15.92
C GLY A 25 -4.10 -10.74 -14.62
N THR A 26 -3.97 -12.07 -14.70
CA THR A 26 -3.82 -12.94 -13.52
C THR A 26 -2.51 -12.66 -12.78
N SER A 27 -1.41 -12.45 -13.49
CA SER A 27 -0.12 -12.09 -12.88
C SER A 27 -0.19 -10.73 -12.19
N LEU A 28 -0.72 -9.71 -12.86
CA LEU A 28 -0.92 -8.36 -12.31
C LEU A 28 -1.83 -8.38 -11.08
N LYS A 29 -2.93 -9.14 -11.14
CA LYS A 29 -3.81 -9.35 -9.98
C LYS A 29 -3.04 -9.95 -8.81
N THR A 30 -2.21 -10.96 -9.07
CA THR A 30 -1.47 -11.67 -8.01
C THR A 30 -0.51 -10.72 -7.29
N ASP A 31 0.24 -9.93 -8.04
CA ASP A 31 1.11 -8.87 -7.50
C ASP A 31 0.33 -7.85 -6.65
N LEU A 32 -0.78 -7.31 -7.18
CA LEU A 32 -1.63 -6.37 -6.44
C LEU A 32 -2.18 -6.98 -5.16
N MET A 33 -2.64 -8.23 -5.19
CA MET A 33 -3.15 -8.92 -4.01
C MET A 33 -2.09 -9.10 -2.93
N GLN A 34 -0.85 -9.43 -3.31
CA GLN A 34 0.27 -9.51 -2.37
C GLN A 34 0.56 -8.16 -1.75
N ARG A 35 0.60 -7.09 -2.55
CA ARG A 35 0.81 -5.73 -2.05
C ARG A 35 -0.30 -5.28 -1.11
N ILE A 36 -1.57 -5.47 -1.49
CA ILE A 36 -2.73 -5.18 -0.65
C ILE A 36 -2.65 -5.96 0.67
N GLY A 37 -2.26 -7.24 0.62
CA GLY A 37 -2.09 -8.07 1.82
C GLY A 37 -1.02 -7.54 2.78
N ARG A 38 0.11 -7.04 2.25
CA ARG A 38 1.14 -6.38 3.07
C ARG A 38 0.61 -5.10 3.72
N ILE A 39 -0.04 -4.24 2.95
CA ILE A 39 -0.60 -2.97 3.46
C ILE A 39 -1.64 -3.26 4.55
N GLU A 40 -2.55 -4.22 4.33
CA GLU A 40 -3.55 -4.61 5.33
C GLU A 40 -2.88 -5.18 6.59
N LYS A 41 -1.86 -6.03 6.45
CA LYS A 41 -1.12 -6.57 7.59
C LYS A 41 -0.49 -5.46 8.43
N HIS A 42 0.22 -4.54 7.79
CA HIS A 42 0.88 -3.43 8.49
C HIS A 42 -0.13 -2.48 9.13
N PHE A 43 -1.21 -2.16 8.41
CA PHE A 43 -2.29 -1.34 8.96
C PHE A 43 -2.94 -2.01 10.19
N ASN A 44 -3.19 -3.32 10.13
CA ASN A 44 -3.74 -4.08 11.25
C ASN A 44 -2.79 -4.17 12.44
N TYR A 45 -1.48 -4.15 12.20
CA TYR A 45 -0.49 -4.06 13.27
C TYR A 45 -0.56 -2.69 13.97
N LEU A 46 -0.58 -1.60 13.20
CA LEU A 46 -0.70 -0.24 13.74
C LEU A 46 -2.04 0.01 14.43
N SER A 47 -3.16 -0.48 13.87
CA SER A 47 -4.50 -0.24 14.43
C SER A 47 -4.75 -0.96 15.74
N ARG A 48 -4.00 -2.03 16.02
CA ARG A 48 -4.00 -2.66 17.33
C ARG A 48 -3.30 -1.79 18.37
N GLY A 49 -2.44 -0.86 18.01
CA GLY A 49 -1.69 -0.05 18.97
C GLY A 49 -0.90 -0.90 19.97
N LEU A 50 -0.43 -0.28 21.06
CA LEU A 50 0.18 -1.01 22.19
C LEU A 50 -0.87 -1.67 23.10
N ASP A 51 -2.10 -1.15 23.13
CA ASP A 51 -3.16 -1.51 24.08
C ASP A 51 -4.31 -2.33 23.46
N GLY A 52 -4.31 -2.55 22.15
CA GLY A 52 -5.31 -3.36 21.43
C GLY A 52 -6.62 -2.64 21.08
N ARG A 53 -6.78 -1.35 21.40
CA ARG A 53 -8.11 -0.73 21.54
C ARG A 53 -8.44 0.41 20.57
N ALA A 54 -7.48 0.86 19.76
CA ALA A 54 -7.73 1.97 18.85
C ALA A 54 -8.73 1.58 17.74
N PRO A 55 -9.80 2.37 17.50
CA PRO A 55 -10.70 2.13 16.38
C PRO A 55 -9.94 2.28 15.04
N PRO A 56 -10.07 1.36 14.08
CA PRO A 56 -9.38 1.44 12.80
C PRO A 56 -9.58 2.77 12.05
N ALA A 57 -10.77 3.37 12.16
CA ALA A 57 -11.06 4.68 11.55
C ALA A 57 -10.23 5.81 12.17
N ALA A 58 -10.04 5.81 13.49
CA ALA A 58 -9.22 6.79 14.20
C ALA A 58 -7.73 6.60 13.88
N THR A 59 -7.26 5.34 13.81
CA THR A 59 -5.89 5.03 13.36
C THR A 59 -5.65 5.55 11.94
N LEU A 60 -6.58 5.28 11.01
CA LEU A 60 -6.47 5.73 9.63
C LEU A 60 -6.43 7.26 9.54
N GLU A 61 -7.23 7.96 10.34
CA GLU A 61 -7.23 9.42 10.38
C GLU A 61 -5.91 9.99 10.91
N ASN A 62 -5.46 9.49 12.06
CA ASN A 62 -4.21 9.93 12.69
C ASN A 62 -2.99 9.68 11.79
N LEU A 63 -2.94 8.51 11.16
CA LEU A 63 -1.85 8.13 10.26
C LEU A 63 -1.76 9.05 9.05
N GLN A 64 -2.89 9.34 8.40
CA GLN A 64 -2.93 10.27 7.27
C GLN A 64 -2.56 11.69 7.70
N PHE A 65 -3.08 12.14 8.85
CA PHE A 65 -2.79 13.47 9.38
C PHE A 65 -1.30 13.66 9.66
N ALA A 66 -0.69 12.69 10.36
CA ALA A 66 0.72 12.72 10.72
C ALA A 66 1.61 12.71 9.48
N TYR A 67 1.32 11.80 8.54
CA TYR A 67 2.03 11.73 7.27
C TYR A 67 1.95 13.03 6.47
N ASP A 68 0.74 13.59 6.30
CA ASP A 68 0.54 14.81 5.51
C ASP A 68 1.29 16.00 6.11
N HIS A 69 1.21 16.18 7.43
CA HIS A 69 1.84 17.32 8.11
C HIS A 69 3.35 17.17 8.19
N ASN A 70 3.87 15.98 8.52
CA ASN A 70 5.32 15.77 8.54
C ASN A 70 5.91 15.84 7.12
N SER A 71 5.20 15.35 6.10
CA SER A 71 5.57 15.59 4.70
C SER A 71 5.60 17.07 4.34
N ALA A 72 4.61 17.87 4.77
CA ALA A 72 4.59 19.31 4.52
C ALA A 72 5.73 20.05 5.26
N LEU A 73 6.00 19.68 6.50
CA LEU A 73 7.08 20.26 7.31
C LEU A 73 8.45 19.98 6.72
N ARG A 74 8.69 18.75 6.26
CA ARG A 74 9.94 18.37 5.58
C ARG A 74 10.16 19.17 4.31
N ARG A 75 9.11 19.36 3.50
CA ARG A 75 9.19 20.20 2.29
C ARG A 75 9.49 21.66 2.60
N LYS A 76 9.00 22.18 3.71
CA LYS A 76 9.19 23.59 4.09
C LYS A 76 10.54 23.86 4.77
N SER A 77 10.96 22.95 5.64
CA SER A 77 12.20 23.09 6.43
C SER A 77 13.44 22.60 5.69
N GLY A 78 13.30 21.65 4.76
CA GLY A 78 14.42 20.92 4.17
C GLY A 78 15.02 19.88 5.11
N GLU A 79 14.56 19.80 6.36
CA GLU A 79 15.02 18.88 7.38
C GLU A 79 14.04 17.73 7.55
N ASN A 80 14.54 16.56 7.93
CA ASN A 80 13.69 15.41 8.25
C ASN A 80 13.10 15.54 9.67
N ILE A 81 12.20 16.52 9.85
CA ILE A 81 11.52 16.77 11.13
C ILE A 81 10.32 15.84 11.25
N TRP A 82 10.32 15.03 12.31
CA TRP A 82 9.17 14.20 12.68
C TRP A 82 8.49 14.75 13.94
N ILE A 83 7.20 15.10 13.83
CA ILE A 83 6.40 15.53 14.98
C ILE A 83 5.53 14.35 15.47
N PRO A 84 5.63 13.98 16.76
CA PRO A 84 4.76 12.97 17.36
C PRO A 84 3.39 13.57 17.67
N TRP A 85 2.53 13.66 16.66
CA TRP A 85 1.22 14.32 16.74
C TRP A 85 0.27 13.77 17.82
N ASP A 86 0.49 12.53 18.25
CA ASP A 86 -0.32 11.88 19.28
C ASP A 86 0.16 12.17 20.72
N ALA A 87 1.29 12.86 20.89
CA ALA A 87 1.79 13.23 22.21
C ALA A 87 0.78 14.15 22.94
N PRO A 88 0.55 13.98 24.26
CA PRO A 88 -0.46 14.76 24.99
C PRO A 88 -0.34 16.28 24.84
N PHE A 89 0.89 16.79 24.85
CA PHE A 89 1.16 18.23 24.70
C PHE A 89 0.88 18.78 23.29
N MET A 90 0.77 17.91 22.28
CA MET A 90 0.47 18.29 20.89
C MET A 90 -1.03 18.33 20.60
N GLN A 91 -1.89 17.78 21.45
CA GLN A 91 -3.32 17.58 21.16
C GLN A 91 -4.06 18.88 20.79
N GLY A 92 -3.76 19.99 21.47
CA GLY A 92 -4.35 21.30 21.13
C GLY A 92 -3.87 21.86 19.79
N HIS A 93 -2.64 21.57 19.38
CA HIS A 93 -2.13 21.95 18.06
C HIS A 93 -2.73 21.07 16.96
N LYS A 94 -2.73 19.75 17.18
CA LYS A 94 -3.35 18.77 16.29
C LYS A 94 -4.81 19.11 16.01
N THR A 95 -5.61 19.38 17.05
CA THR A 95 -7.03 19.71 16.91
C THR A 95 -7.26 20.92 16.00
N ARG A 96 -6.44 21.98 16.14
CA ARG A 96 -6.53 23.18 15.29
C ARG A 96 -6.19 22.90 13.84
N LEU A 97 -5.16 22.10 13.59
CA LEU A 97 -4.75 21.72 12.24
C LEU A 97 -5.74 20.76 11.58
N MET A 98 -6.33 19.84 12.35
CA MET A 98 -7.36 18.93 11.87
C MET A 98 -8.62 19.68 11.41
N ALA A 99 -8.92 20.85 11.95
CA ALA A 99 -10.10 21.64 11.57
C ALA A 99 -10.08 22.10 10.09
N THR A 100 -8.89 22.30 9.52
CA THR A 100 -8.73 22.75 8.11
C THR A 100 -8.20 21.64 7.20
N TRP A 101 -7.71 20.54 7.78
CA TRP A 101 -7.18 19.40 7.05
C TRP A 101 -8.30 18.52 6.47
N LYS A 102 -8.05 17.96 5.28
CA LYS A 102 -8.97 17.04 4.61
C LYS A 102 -8.30 15.69 4.45
N ARG A 103 -8.87 14.66 5.09
CA ARG A 103 -8.47 13.26 4.90
C ARG A 103 -8.67 12.81 3.45
N ARG A 104 -7.71 12.02 2.96
CA ARG A 104 -7.79 11.40 1.62
C ARG A 104 -8.71 10.18 1.61
N TYR A 105 -8.63 9.36 2.65
CA TYR A 105 -9.45 8.17 2.85
C TYR A 105 -10.26 8.31 4.15
N SER A 106 -11.59 8.23 4.04
CA SER A 106 -12.49 8.17 5.19
C SER A 106 -12.64 6.76 5.78
N THR A 107 -12.34 5.74 4.98
CA THR A 107 -12.39 4.33 5.35
C THR A 107 -11.20 3.60 4.75
N VAL A 108 -10.80 2.49 5.37
CA VAL A 108 -9.64 1.71 4.89
C VAL A 108 -10.01 1.08 3.54
N PRO A 109 -9.31 1.41 2.44
CA PRO A 109 -9.76 1.06 1.09
C PRO A 109 -9.44 -0.38 0.65
N ILE A 110 -9.01 -1.26 1.56
CA ILE A 110 -8.56 -2.64 1.25
C ILE A 110 -9.59 -3.43 0.44
N VAL A 111 -10.85 -3.44 0.87
CA VAL A 111 -11.92 -4.20 0.18
C VAL A 111 -12.10 -3.68 -1.25
N LYS A 112 -12.11 -2.35 -1.43
CA LYS A 112 -12.23 -1.72 -2.75
C LYS A 112 -11.04 -2.05 -3.64
N TRP A 113 -9.83 -2.06 -3.09
CA TRP A 113 -8.62 -2.43 -3.83
C TRP A 113 -8.62 -3.90 -4.26
N ARG A 114 -9.05 -4.82 -3.37
CA ARG A 114 -9.22 -6.24 -3.73
C ARG A 114 -10.22 -6.43 -4.87
N GLN A 115 -11.34 -5.69 -4.84
CA GLN A 115 -12.33 -5.71 -5.92
C GLN A 115 -11.71 -5.24 -7.24
N LYS A 116 -10.97 -4.12 -7.24
CA LYS A 116 -10.27 -3.62 -8.44
C LYS A 116 -9.23 -4.62 -8.95
N ALA A 117 -8.40 -5.20 -8.08
CA ALA A 117 -7.41 -6.21 -8.46
C ALA A 117 -8.08 -7.46 -9.09
N ASN A 118 -9.24 -7.88 -8.57
CA ASN A 118 -10.02 -8.96 -9.17
C ASN A 118 -10.55 -8.62 -10.57
N LEU A 119 -10.95 -7.38 -10.82
CA LEU A 119 -11.37 -6.92 -12.16
C LEU A 119 -10.19 -6.93 -13.13
N ILE A 120 -9.02 -6.44 -12.71
CA ILE A 120 -7.78 -6.49 -13.51
C ILE A 120 -7.42 -7.94 -13.87
N GLY A 121 -7.61 -8.88 -12.93
CA GLY A 121 -7.41 -10.31 -13.18
C GLY A 121 -8.27 -10.91 -14.29
N LYS A 122 -9.42 -10.30 -14.59
CA LYS A 122 -10.36 -10.74 -15.62
C LYS A 122 -10.20 -9.97 -16.93
N GLU A 123 -9.39 -8.91 -16.96
CA GLU A 123 -9.19 -8.09 -18.15
C GLU A 123 -8.35 -8.85 -19.17
N THR A 124 -8.89 -9.00 -20.38
CA THR A 124 -8.25 -9.70 -21.49
C THR A 124 -7.41 -8.76 -22.33
N ASN A 125 -7.71 -7.46 -22.31
CA ASN A 125 -6.91 -6.43 -22.97
C ASN A 125 -5.69 -6.06 -22.11
N TRP A 126 -4.50 -6.44 -22.56
CA TRP A 126 -3.25 -6.26 -21.82
C TRP A 126 -2.91 -4.80 -21.51
N LEU A 127 -3.19 -3.86 -22.43
CA LEU A 127 -2.92 -2.44 -22.22
C LEU A 127 -3.84 -1.86 -21.14
N ARG A 128 -5.12 -2.25 -21.15
CA ARG A 128 -6.07 -1.83 -20.11
C ARG A 128 -5.70 -2.43 -18.74
N ALA A 129 -5.30 -3.70 -18.72
CA ALA A 129 -4.87 -4.36 -17.49
C ALA A 129 -3.64 -3.69 -16.88
N ALA A 130 -2.63 -3.35 -17.70
CA ALA A 130 -1.43 -2.65 -17.25
C ALA A 130 -1.75 -1.23 -16.73
N ALA A 131 -2.54 -0.45 -17.47
CA ALA A 131 -2.92 0.90 -17.05
C ALA A 131 -3.74 0.90 -15.73
N ALA A 132 -4.65 -0.07 -15.57
CA ALA A 132 -5.43 -0.23 -14.34
C ALA A 132 -4.58 -0.72 -13.16
N HIS A 133 -3.56 -1.55 -13.42
CA HIS A 133 -2.57 -1.96 -12.41
C HIS A 133 -1.77 -0.75 -11.92
N ASP A 134 -1.24 0.08 -12.82
CA ASP A 134 -0.50 1.30 -12.47
C ASP A 134 -1.37 2.29 -11.67
N ASP A 135 -2.61 2.53 -12.10
CA ASP A 135 -3.57 3.39 -11.38
C ASP A 135 -3.82 2.88 -9.96
N LEU A 136 -4.06 1.58 -9.79
CA LEU A 136 -4.26 1.00 -8.48
C LEU A 136 -2.98 1.07 -7.63
N GLY A 137 -1.81 0.87 -8.24
CA GLY A 137 -0.51 1.07 -7.61
C GLY A 137 -0.38 2.46 -7.00
N ARG A 138 -0.64 3.51 -7.79
CA ARG A 138 -0.58 4.91 -7.33
C ARG A 138 -1.58 5.24 -6.24
N GLN A 139 -2.76 4.62 -6.27
CA GLN A 139 -3.75 4.77 -5.20
C GLN A 139 -3.25 4.18 -3.88
N MET A 140 -2.50 3.08 -3.94
CA MET A 140 -1.93 2.43 -2.75
C MET A 140 -0.73 3.17 -2.19
N ASP A 141 0.12 3.77 -3.04
CA ASP A 141 1.39 4.41 -2.66
C ASP A 141 1.25 5.36 -1.46
N TYR A 142 0.20 6.18 -1.44
CA TYR A 142 -0.02 7.12 -0.35
C TYR A 142 -0.14 6.44 1.02
N LEU A 143 -1.02 5.44 1.14
CA LEU A 143 -1.22 4.75 2.42
C LEU A 143 -0.04 3.84 2.73
N ASP A 144 0.56 3.22 1.72
CA ASP A 144 1.73 2.35 1.87
C ASP A 144 2.92 3.11 2.48
N VAL A 145 3.21 4.30 1.96
CA VAL A 145 4.25 5.18 2.51
C VAL A 145 3.88 5.68 3.91
N ALA A 146 2.65 6.17 4.11
CA ALA A 146 2.22 6.66 5.41
C ALA A 146 2.28 5.58 6.51
N ILE A 147 1.97 4.32 6.16
CA ILE A 147 2.09 3.17 7.07
C ILE A 147 3.55 2.80 7.33
N THR A 148 4.38 2.78 6.29
CA THR A 148 5.80 2.43 6.42
C THR A 148 6.56 3.45 7.28
N GLU A 149 6.21 4.73 7.14
CA GLU A 149 6.75 5.80 7.97
C GLU A 149 6.34 5.64 9.44
N ALA A 150 5.05 5.46 9.71
CA ALA A 150 4.55 5.22 11.07
C ALA A 150 5.18 3.99 11.72
N LEU A 151 5.44 2.91 10.96
CA LEU A 151 6.16 1.74 11.45
C LEU A 151 7.62 2.05 11.79
N SER A 152 8.31 2.79 10.93
CA SER A 152 9.72 3.15 11.13
C SER A 152 9.92 3.99 12.39
N GLU A 153 8.97 4.88 12.70
CA GLU A 153 8.98 5.65 13.94
C GLU A 153 8.70 4.81 15.17
N PHE A 154 7.76 3.88 15.07
CA PHE A 154 7.47 2.96 16.16
C PHE A 154 8.72 2.17 16.52
N ASP A 155 9.42 1.63 15.53
CA ASP A 155 10.69 0.92 15.72
C ASP A 155 11.76 1.83 16.35
N GLY A 156 11.87 3.08 15.89
CA GLY A 156 12.78 4.07 16.46
C GLY A 156 12.48 4.39 17.93
N TRP A 157 11.20 4.54 18.28
CA TRP A 157 10.77 4.75 19.66
C TRP A 157 11.07 3.54 20.55
N VAL A 158 10.78 2.32 20.07
CA VAL A 158 11.09 1.08 20.79
C VAL A 158 12.58 0.99 21.06
N GLN A 159 13.41 1.27 20.06
CA GLN A 159 14.86 1.28 20.20
C GLN A 159 15.32 2.28 21.27
N GLN A 160 14.75 3.50 21.28
CA GLN A 160 15.05 4.49 22.31
C GLN A 160 14.69 4.01 23.72
N GLN A 161 13.55 3.31 23.90
CA GLN A 161 13.20 2.75 25.21
C GLN A 161 14.14 1.62 25.63
N ILE A 162 14.57 0.78 24.70
CA ILE A 162 15.57 -0.26 24.94
C ILE A 162 16.90 0.36 25.39
N ASP A 163 17.35 1.42 24.72
CA ASP A 163 18.61 2.09 25.04
C ASP A 163 18.55 2.75 26.42
N ARG A 164 17.43 3.42 26.76
CA ARG A 164 17.20 3.94 28.12
C ARG A 164 17.21 2.84 29.17
N ALA A 165 16.56 1.71 28.90
CA ALA A 165 16.56 0.56 29.81
C ALA A 165 17.96 -0.05 29.98
N ARG A 166 18.83 0.10 28.97
CA ARG A 166 20.25 -0.30 28.99
C ARG A 166 21.18 0.77 29.57
N GLY A 167 20.67 1.92 30.00
CA GLY A 167 21.45 3.02 30.55
C GLY A 167 22.32 3.75 29.53
N LYS A 168 21.93 3.74 28.24
CA LYS A 168 22.59 4.47 27.15
C LYS A 168 21.86 5.77 26.83
#